data_AF-M1MU25-F1
#
_entry.id   AF-M1MU25-F1
#
_cell.length_a   1.000
_cell.length_b   1.000
_cell.length_c   1.000
_cell.angle_alpha   90.00
_cell.angle_beta   90.00
_cell.angle_gamma   90.00
#
_symmetry.space_group_name_H-M   'P 1'
#
loop_
_entity.id
_entity.type
_entity.pdbx_description
1 polymer ?
#
loop_
_entity_poly.entity_id
_entity_poly.type
_entity_poly.pdbx_seq_one_letter_code
_entity_poly.pdbx_strand_id
1 'polypeptide(L)'
;MRPRTASRAATGTVAALLLLSACATRPDEPGATTGSATGDTTETTTAEATTDTAACAGSDLDLAETSFGRYTPLRVVDTGVSNVWFNFEIVDNRFDPCLPLSWVTLSGTNGDRSQPEGGPATIAEAVVFFHHDTPVTDPPPVQFREIRAVERAADDTVEVTYGHAGGANADGVTETFTVTHTWDDTRMVTGGPDATAYEEAASFLLTLNLNSLPPPHDAPSVLLGNAGDSRLAAQHSLRRRTEALIATMPLDNAWMTCSFASPAAPISCRGEGVSWPVIPEGFTERTSWQGPGPASGLGIGYLPTTVSTTGDPSPMPDPEVELPDEALSRVGTYLVDTSGDTVVISSGRSGVEVGKVGIRLTEVSHVDTSRW
;
A
#
# COMPACT_ATOMS: atom_id res chain seq x y z
N MET A 1 30.44 -48.00 -9.68
CA MET A 1 29.56 -49.20 -9.79
C MET A 1 28.20 -48.83 -9.21
N ARG A 2 27.16 -48.87 -10.06
CA ARG A 2 25.74 -48.70 -9.71
C ARG A 2 25.14 -50.06 -9.36
N PRO A 3 23.99 -50.08 -8.68
CA PRO A 3 22.83 -50.65 -9.34
C PRO A 3 21.64 -49.68 -9.42
N ARG A 4 20.92 -49.78 -10.54
CA ARG A 4 19.59 -49.22 -10.84
C ARG A 4 18.57 -50.36 -10.68
N THR A 5 17.39 -50.07 -10.12
CA THR A 5 16.04 -50.65 -10.38
C THR A 5 15.11 -50.24 -9.21
N ALA A 6 13.80 -50.02 -9.32
CA ALA A 6 12.82 -50.01 -10.40
C ALA A 6 11.58 -49.20 -9.97
N SER A 7 10.83 -48.74 -10.98
CA SER A 7 9.52 -48.09 -10.94
C SER A 7 8.37 -49.04 -10.53
N ARG A 8 7.29 -48.53 -9.94
CA ARG A 8 5.90 -48.85 -10.33
C ARG A 8 4.89 -47.84 -9.78
N ALA A 9 4.13 -47.28 -10.72
CA ALA A 9 2.89 -46.55 -10.52
C ALA A 9 1.73 -47.52 -10.24
N ALA A 10 0.70 -47.07 -9.52
CA ALA A 10 -0.59 -47.73 -9.43
C ALA A 10 -1.71 -46.73 -9.73
N THR A 11 -2.44 -47.05 -10.78
CA THR A 11 -3.70 -46.52 -11.29
C THR A 11 -4.86 -46.70 -10.32
N GLY A 12 -5.78 -45.75 -10.29
CA GLY A 12 -7.14 -45.91 -9.75
C GLY A 12 -8.13 -45.04 -10.54
N THR A 13 -8.91 -45.67 -11.40
CA THR A 13 -9.95 -45.07 -12.27
C THR A 13 -11.32 -45.59 -11.82
N VAL A 14 -12.30 -44.70 -11.62
CA VAL A 14 -13.76 -44.97 -11.62
C VAL A 14 -14.42 -43.63 -12.05
N ALA A 15 -14.83 -43.39 -13.31
CA ALA A 15 -16.07 -43.78 -14.01
C ALA A 15 -17.36 -43.41 -13.23
N ALA A 16 -18.11 -42.33 -13.50
CA ALA A 16 -18.88 -41.91 -14.69
C ALA A 16 -20.41 -42.03 -14.48
N LEU A 17 -21.13 -41.16 -15.21
CA LEU A 17 -22.59 -41.04 -15.47
C LEU A 17 -23.46 -40.30 -14.43
N LEU A 18 -24.10 -39.15 -14.73
CA LEU A 18 -25.05 -38.69 -15.80
C LEU A 18 -26.53 -38.87 -15.40
N LEU A 19 -27.31 -37.79 -15.55
CA LEU A 19 -28.69 -37.64 -16.09
C LEU A 19 -29.26 -36.26 -15.63
N LEU A 20 -29.32 -35.18 -16.42
CA LEU A 20 -30.26 -34.83 -17.52
C LEU A 20 -31.76 -34.90 -17.18
N SER A 21 -32.43 -33.73 -17.14
CA SER A 21 -33.78 -33.45 -17.68
C SER A 21 -34.21 -32.02 -17.26
N ALA A 22 -34.88 -31.14 -18.00
CA ALA A 22 -35.22 -30.90 -19.40
C ALA A 22 -36.17 -29.67 -19.41
N CYS A 23 -36.13 -28.89 -20.49
CA CYS A 23 -37.11 -27.96 -21.11
C CYS A 23 -38.55 -27.85 -20.57
N ALA A 24 -39.38 -26.83 -20.83
CA ALA A 24 -39.31 -25.48 -21.40
C ALA A 24 -40.78 -24.92 -21.43
N THR A 25 -40.91 -23.61 -21.65
CA THR A 25 -42.02 -22.84 -22.29
C THR A 25 -43.36 -22.52 -21.57
N ARG A 26 -43.62 -21.19 -21.50
CA ARG A 26 -44.87 -20.38 -21.42
C ARG A 26 -45.83 -20.66 -22.62
N PRO A 27 -47.15 -20.26 -22.66
CA PRO A 27 -47.64 -18.87 -22.53
C PRO A 27 -49.12 -18.58 -22.08
N ASP A 28 -49.39 -17.29 -21.90
CA ASP A 28 -50.62 -16.47 -22.06
C ASP A 28 -51.88 -16.55 -21.14
N GLU A 29 -52.22 -15.35 -20.61
CA GLU A 29 -53.50 -14.81 -20.09
C GLU A 29 -54.62 -14.76 -21.19
N PRO A 30 -55.92 -14.41 -20.93
CA PRO A 30 -56.43 -13.41 -19.97
C PRO A 30 -57.81 -13.69 -19.31
N GLY A 31 -58.22 -12.84 -18.34
CA GLY A 31 -59.62 -12.80 -17.89
C GLY A 31 -59.92 -11.85 -16.73
N ALA A 32 -60.47 -10.68 -17.07
CA ALA A 32 -60.85 -9.59 -16.18
C ALA A 32 -61.86 -9.95 -15.06
N THR A 33 -61.76 -9.28 -13.91
CA THR A 33 -62.92 -8.89 -13.10
C THR A 33 -62.66 -7.56 -12.40
N THR A 34 -63.49 -6.58 -12.75
CA THR A 34 -63.60 -5.24 -12.19
C THR A 34 -64.31 -5.27 -10.84
N GLY A 35 -63.79 -4.57 -9.83
CA GLY A 35 -64.44 -4.37 -8.54
C GLY A 35 -63.82 -3.21 -7.77
N SER A 36 -64.50 -2.07 -7.84
CA SER A 36 -64.12 -0.73 -7.36
C SER A 36 -64.14 -0.57 -5.83
N ALA A 37 -63.17 0.16 -5.25
CA ALA A 37 -63.35 0.95 -4.01
C ALA A 37 -62.21 1.97 -3.79
N THR A 38 -62.51 3.23 -4.11
CA THR A 38 -62.26 4.49 -3.37
C THR A 38 -61.10 4.59 -2.37
N GLY A 39 -60.18 5.55 -2.58
CA GLY A 39 -59.25 6.01 -1.56
C GLY A 39 -58.27 7.09 -2.05
N ASP A 40 -58.73 8.35 -1.99
CA ASP A 40 -58.03 9.64 -1.90
C ASP A 40 -56.51 9.69 -2.19
N THR A 41 -56.13 10.39 -3.27
CA THR A 41 -54.75 10.71 -3.63
C THR A 41 -54.27 11.92 -2.83
N THR A 42 -53.55 11.68 -1.74
CA THR A 42 -52.65 12.69 -1.17
C THR A 42 -51.30 12.52 -1.85
N GLU A 43 -50.93 13.46 -2.72
CA GLU A 43 -49.57 13.64 -3.22
C GLU A 43 -48.67 13.97 -2.02
N THR A 44 -48.09 12.94 -1.42
CA THR A 44 -46.85 13.10 -0.65
C THR A 44 -45.74 13.16 -1.69
N THR A 45 -45.31 14.38 -2.02
CA THR A 45 -44.03 14.62 -2.67
C THR A 45 -42.96 13.95 -1.80
N THR A 46 -42.53 12.76 -2.21
CA THR A 46 -41.28 12.18 -1.75
C THR A 46 -40.21 13.14 -2.19
N ALA A 47 -39.80 14.03 -1.29
CA ALA A 47 -38.53 14.71 -1.39
C ALA A 47 -37.49 13.59 -1.50
N GLU A 48 -36.99 13.43 -2.72
CA GLU A 48 -35.77 12.71 -3.00
C GLU A 48 -34.74 13.27 -2.02
N ALA A 49 -34.43 12.48 -1.00
CA ALA A 49 -33.30 12.76 -0.14
C ALA A 49 -32.08 12.57 -1.04
N THR A 50 -31.70 13.62 -1.75
CA THR A 50 -30.31 13.87 -2.06
C THR A 50 -29.60 13.87 -0.73
N THR A 51 -29.07 12.71 -0.34
CA THR A 51 -27.89 12.65 0.52
C THR A 51 -26.80 13.36 -0.24
N ASP A 52 -26.80 14.68 -0.12
CA ASP A 52 -25.64 15.51 -0.32
C ASP A 52 -24.67 15.07 0.78
N THR A 53 -23.90 14.02 0.49
CA THR A 53 -22.71 13.67 1.26
C THR A 53 -21.83 14.89 1.14
N ALA A 54 -21.93 15.81 2.11
CA ALA A 54 -21.04 16.96 2.18
C ALA A 54 -19.63 16.41 2.01
N ALA A 55 -18.97 16.78 0.91
CA ALA A 55 -17.63 16.30 0.61
C ALA A 55 -16.76 16.61 1.83
N CYS A 56 -16.31 15.55 2.52
CA CYS A 56 -15.52 15.69 3.72
C CYS A 56 -14.25 16.45 3.38
N ALA A 57 -13.94 17.46 4.18
CA ALA A 57 -12.74 18.25 3.99
C ALA A 57 -11.52 17.35 4.19
N GLY A 58 -10.67 17.25 3.16
CA GLY A 58 -9.47 16.41 3.20
C GLY A 58 -9.69 14.94 2.85
N SER A 59 -10.73 14.60 2.08
CA SER A 59 -10.92 13.25 1.54
C SER A 59 -9.71 12.72 0.75
N ASP A 60 -8.87 13.63 0.28
CA ASP A 60 -7.67 13.37 -0.51
C ASP A 60 -6.37 13.38 0.32
N LEU A 61 -6.49 13.50 1.65
CA LEU A 61 -5.35 13.51 2.57
C LEU A 61 -4.65 12.15 2.58
N ASP A 62 -3.34 12.14 2.32
CA ASP A 62 -2.54 10.93 2.33
C ASP A 62 -2.14 10.55 3.77
N LEU A 63 -2.06 9.25 4.07
CA LEU A 63 -1.56 8.78 5.37
C LEU A 63 -0.17 9.34 5.72
N ALA A 64 0.71 9.56 4.72
CA ALA A 64 2.04 10.13 4.89
C ALA A 64 2.01 11.61 5.33
N GLU A 65 0.88 12.31 5.15
CA GLU A 65 0.67 13.70 5.51
C GLU A 65 0.14 13.85 6.94
N THR A 66 -0.24 12.75 7.59
CA THR A 66 -0.63 12.76 9.01
C THR A 66 0.59 12.86 9.92
N SER A 67 0.38 13.10 11.22
CA SER A 67 1.46 13.03 12.21
C SER A 67 2.05 11.61 12.35
N PHE A 68 1.31 10.56 11.97
CA PHE A 68 1.86 9.21 11.86
C PHE A 68 2.83 9.07 10.66
N GLY A 69 2.64 9.87 9.61
CA GLY A 69 3.47 9.89 8.41
C GLY A 69 4.97 9.99 8.69
N ARG A 70 5.35 10.64 9.79
CA ARG A 70 6.74 10.73 10.27
C ARG A 70 7.44 9.38 10.51
N TYR A 71 6.71 8.31 10.81
CA TYR A 71 7.31 6.99 11.08
C TYR A 71 7.55 6.18 9.81
N THR A 72 6.94 6.61 8.69
CA THR A 72 6.88 5.85 7.45
C THR A 72 8.17 5.87 6.60
N PRO A 73 9.03 6.92 6.65
CA PRO A 73 10.29 6.92 5.90
C PRO A 73 11.31 5.91 6.45
N LEU A 74 11.43 5.85 7.77
CA LEU A 74 12.36 4.93 8.44
C LEU A 74 11.73 3.58 8.80
N ARG A 75 10.38 3.51 8.80
CA ARG A 75 9.62 2.30 9.15
C ARG A 75 9.97 1.76 10.54
N VAL A 76 10.19 2.67 11.48
CA VAL A 76 10.61 2.34 12.84
C VAL A 76 9.80 3.12 13.87
N VAL A 77 9.33 2.44 14.91
CA VAL A 77 8.64 3.02 16.07
C VAL A 77 9.29 2.54 17.37
N ASP A 78 9.34 3.39 18.38
CA ASP A 78 9.80 3.03 19.73
C ASP A 78 8.74 2.17 20.44
N THR A 79 9.16 1.18 21.21
CA THR A 79 8.24 0.25 21.91
C THR A 79 8.04 0.62 23.38
N GLY A 80 8.65 1.71 23.85
CA GLY A 80 8.72 2.08 25.27
C GLY A 80 9.69 1.19 26.07
N VAL A 81 10.22 0.12 25.47
CA VAL A 81 11.22 -0.77 26.07
C VAL A 81 12.62 -0.29 25.67
N SER A 82 13.49 -0.12 26.66
CA SER A 82 14.84 0.41 26.46
C SER A 82 15.62 -0.37 25.40
N ASN A 83 16.07 0.35 24.36
CA ASN A 83 16.83 -0.16 23.22
C ASN A 83 16.08 -1.18 22.34
N VAL A 84 14.75 -1.18 22.35
CA VAL A 84 13.95 -2.01 21.46
C VAL A 84 13.11 -1.12 20.55
N TRP A 85 13.19 -1.39 19.25
CA TRP A 85 12.41 -0.70 18.23
C TRP A 85 11.60 -1.70 17.41
N PHE A 86 10.42 -1.29 16.97
CA PHE A 86 9.57 -2.04 16.07
C PHE A 86 9.82 -1.58 14.63
N ASN A 87 10.39 -2.47 13.81
CA ASN A 87 10.60 -2.24 12.38
C ASN A 87 9.40 -2.82 11.65
N PHE A 88 8.71 -2.03 10.83
CA PHE A 88 7.38 -2.40 10.34
C PHE A 88 7.18 -2.19 8.84
N GLU A 89 6.21 -2.88 8.29
CA GLU A 89 5.58 -2.55 7.01
C GLU A 89 4.08 -2.28 7.26
N ILE A 90 3.48 -1.43 6.43
CA ILE A 90 2.02 -1.25 6.40
C ILE A 90 1.46 -2.35 5.50
N VAL A 91 0.73 -3.29 6.09
CA VAL A 91 0.18 -4.47 5.38
C VAL A 91 -1.29 -4.30 5.01
N ASP A 92 -2.01 -3.40 5.69
CA ASP A 92 -3.36 -2.98 5.36
C ASP A 92 -3.50 -1.48 5.66
N ASN A 93 -3.91 -0.70 4.65
CA ASN A 93 -4.15 0.73 4.79
C ASN A 93 -5.64 1.02 4.63
N ARG A 94 -6.34 1.16 5.77
CA ARG A 94 -7.76 1.54 5.83
C ARG A 94 -7.94 2.92 6.44
N PHE A 95 -6.88 3.74 6.41
CA PHE A 95 -6.94 5.12 6.85
C PHE A 95 -7.96 5.88 6.03
N ASP A 96 -8.86 6.60 6.68
CA ASP A 96 -9.89 7.41 6.03
C ASP A 96 -10.10 8.64 6.92
N PRO A 97 -9.70 9.85 6.47
CA PRO A 97 -9.84 11.06 7.25
C PRO A 97 -11.31 11.48 7.45
N CYS A 98 -12.23 10.91 6.68
CA CYS A 98 -13.64 11.24 6.70
C CYS A 98 -14.46 10.38 7.65
N LEU A 99 -13.86 9.31 8.19
CA LEU A 99 -14.53 8.44 9.15
C LEU A 99 -14.11 8.79 10.58
N PRO A 100 -15.04 8.75 11.55
CA PRO A 100 -14.73 8.88 12.97
C PRO A 100 -13.69 7.87 13.45
N LEU A 101 -13.67 6.67 12.87
CA LEU A 101 -12.63 5.69 13.15
C LEU A 101 -12.11 5.03 11.88
N SER A 102 -10.80 5.10 11.66
CA SER A 102 -10.08 4.40 10.60
C SER A 102 -8.79 3.77 11.14
N TRP A 103 -8.10 2.94 10.36
CA TRP A 103 -6.94 2.21 10.88
C TRP A 103 -5.91 1.87 9.81
N VAL A 104 -4.71 1.54 10.28
CA VAL A 104 -3.70 0.82 9.50
C VAL A 104 -3.18 -0.36 10.30
N THR A 105 -2.86 -1.44 9.60
CA THR A 105 -2.25 -2.63 10.21
C THR A 105 -0.77 -2.65 9.86
N LEU A 106 0.05 -2.77 10.91
CA LEU A 106 1.50 -2.84 10.83
C LEU A 106 1.94 -4.29 11.08
N SER A 107 2.87 -4.80 10.28
CA SER A 107 3.51 -6.09 10.50
C SER A 107 5.02 -5.93 10.49
N GLY A 108 5.72 -6.59 11.42
CA GLY A 108 7.12 -6.29 11.63
C GLY A 108 7.82 -7.16 12.66
N THR A 109 8.99 -6.69 13.09
CA THR A 109 9.83 -7.34 14.09
C THR A 109 10.36 -6.34 15.10
N ASN A 110 10.41 -6.76 16.36
CA ASN A 110 11.12 -6.03 17.40
C ASN A 110 12.62 -6.34 17.29
N GLY A 111 13.43 -5.30 17.15
CA GLY A 111 14.89 -5.38 17.04
C GLY A 111 15.58 -4.45 18.03
N ASP A 112 16.88 -4.68 18.21
CA ASP A 112 17.75 -3.89 19.09
C ASP A 112 19.04 -3.49 18.37
N ARG A 113 19.95 -2.81 19.07
CA ARG A 113 21.20 -2.32 18.46
C ARG A 113 22.10 -3.45 17.91
N SER A 114 22.02 -4.63 18.49
CA SER A 114 22.80 -5.81 18.09
C SER A 114 22.12 -6.61 16.97
N GLN A 115 20.78 -6.60 16.92
CA GLN A 115 19.96 -7.17 15.85
C GLN A 115 18.86 -6.18 15.44
N PRO A 116 19.19 -5.18 14.59
CA PRO A 116 18.25 -4.11 14.26
C PRO A 116 16.94 -4.58 13.62
N GLU A 117 17.02 -5.63 12.79
CA GLU A 117 15.88 -6.21 12.07
C GLU A 117 15.14 -7.26 12.91
N GLY A 118 15.55 -7.49 14.17
CA GLY A 118 15.02 -8.55 15.01
C GLY A 118 15.26 -9.96 14.46
N GLY A 119 14.46 -10.92 14.93
CA GLY A 119 14.48 -12.30 14.47
C GLY A 119 13.07 -12.90 14.42
N PRO A 120 12.92 -14.16 13.94
CA PRO A 120 11.61 -14.80 13.79
C PRO A 120 10.80 -14.90 15.10
N ALA A 121 11.49 -14.94 16.23
CA ALA A 121 10.89 -14.97 17.55
C ALA A 121 10.36 -13.60 18.01
N THR A 122 10.64 -12.50 17.30
CA THR A 122 10.24 -11.14 17.67
C THR A 122 9.24 -10.52 16.69
N ILE A 123 8.69 -11.33 15.77
CA ILE A 123 7.59 -10.94 14.88
C ILE A 123 6.40 -10.51 15.74
N ALA A 124 5.86 -9.35 15.37
CA ALA A 124 4.69 -8.76 15.97
C ALA A 124 3.92 -7.93 14.95
N GLU A 125 2.64 -7.70 15.23
CA GLU A 125 1.74 -6.89 14.44
C GLU A 125 0.96 -5.94 15.37
N ALA A 126 0.53 -4.80 14.84
CA ALA A 126 -0.21 -3.81 15.59
C ALA A 126 -1.23 -3.10 14.70
N VAL A 127 -2.33 -2.66 15.30
CA VAL A 127 -3.31 -1.79 14.65
C VAL A 127 -3.12 -0.38 15.19
N VAL A 128 -2.88 0.59 14.30
CA VAL A 128 -2.87 2.02 14.66
C VAL A 128 -4.19 2.60 14.20
N PHE A 129 -4.99 3.06 15.16
CA PHE A 129 -6.26 3.71 14.91
C PHE A 129 -6.08 5.20 14.67
N PHE A 130 -6.99 5.78 13.90
CA PHE A 130 -7.09 7.20 13.63
C PHE A 130 -8.51 7.66 13.91
N HIS A 131 -8.63 8.78 14.61
CA HIS A 131 -9.85 9.57 14.63
C HIS A 131 -9.69 10.68 13.59
N HIS A 132 -10.42 10.58 12.48
CA HIS A 132 -10.18 11.41 11.30
C HIS A 132 -8.71 11.33 10.85
N ASP A 133 -7.99 12.44 10.83
CA ASP A 133 -6.58 12.53 10.41
C ASP A 133 -5.58 12.35 11.56
N THR A 134 -6.07 12.17 12.79
CA THR A 134 -5.23 12.17 13.99
C THR A 134 -5.07 10.74 14.52
N PRO A 135 -3.83 10.22 14.64
CA PRO A 135 -3.60 8.90 15.22
C PRO A 135 -4.00 8.89 16.70
N VAL A 136 -4.68 7.83 17.12
CA VAL A 136 -5.07 7.59 18.51
C VAL A 136 -3.87 7.07 19.28
N THR A 137 -3.45 7.81 20.31
CA THR A 137 -2.30 7.47 21.16
C THR A 137 -2.66 7.19 22.62
N ASP A 138 -3.93 7.36 23.00
CA ASP A 138 -4.44 7.04 24.33
C ASP A 138 -5.72 6.17 24.23
N PRO A 139 -5.64 4.87 24.55
CA PRO A 139 -4.44 4.14 24.94
C PRO A 139 -3.45 4.00 23.75
N PRO A 140 -2.15 3.77 24.01
CA PRO A 140 -1.18 3.54 22.95
C PRO A 140 -1.52 2.27 22.15
N PRO A 141 -1.21 2.22 20.84
CA PRO A 141 -1.35 1.00 20.06
C PRO A 141 -0.56 -0.16 20.69
N VAL A 142 -1.12 -1.36 20.63
CA VAL A 142 -0.55 -2.55 21.26
C VAL A 142 -0.08 -3.53 20.20
N GLN A 143 1.06 -4.16 20.44
CA GLN A 143 1.60 -5.23 19.62
C GLN A 143 1.07 -6.60 20.08
N PHE A 144 0.66 -7.42 19.11
CA PHE A 144 0.34 -8.83 19.27
C PHE A 144 1.20 -9.68 18.35
N ARG A 145 1.15 -11.00 18.51
CA ARG A 145 1.90 -11.91 17.63
C ARG A 145 1.37 -11.85 16.20
N GLU A 146 0.07 -11.68 16.06
CA GLU A 146 -0.66 -11.69 14.78
C GLU A 146 -1.96 -10.88 14.94
N ILE A 147 -2.32 -10.08 13.95
CA ILE A 147 -3.65 -9.50 13.78
C ILE A 147 -4.39 -10.37 12.76
N ARG A 148 -5.38 -11.13 13.22
CA ARG A 148 -6.07 -12.13 12.39
C ARG A 148 -7.17 -11.53 11.53
N ALA A 149 -7.85 -10.53 12.05
CA ALA A 149 -8.92 -9.82 11.36
C ALA A 149 -9.10 -8.42 11.95
N VAL A 150 -9.42 -7.46 11.09
CA VAL A 150 -9.88 -6.12 11.46
C VAL A 150 -11.11 -5.82 10.62
N GLU A 151 -12.27 -5.70 11.26
CA GLU A 151 -13.56 -5.56 10.58
C GLU A 151 -14.30 -4.32 11.11
N ARG A 152 -14.80 -3.50 10.17
CA ARG A 152 -15.64 -2.36 10.54
C ARG A 152 -17.00 -2.86 11.00
N ALA A 153 -17.39 -2.52 12.22
CA ALA A 153 -18.73 -2.79 12.75
C ALA A 153 -19.65 -1.56 12.62
N ALA A 154 -19.09 -0.35 12.76
CA ALA A 154 -19.75 0.93 12.52
C ALA A 154 -18.72 2.02 12.13
N ASP A 155 -19.17 3.24 11.87
CA ASP A 155 -18.29 4.36 11.48
C ASP A 155 -17.26 4.72 12.56
N ASP A 156 -17.63 4.55 13.83
CA ASP A 156 -16.84 4.80 15.03
C ASP A 156 -16.34 3.52 15.74
N THR A 157 -16.63 2.34 15.16
CA THR A 157 -16.45 1.06 15.84
C THR A 157 -15.82 0.00 14.94
N VAL A 158 -14.75 -0.63 15.42
CA VAL A 158 -13.99 -1.67 14.72
C VAL A 158 -13.84 -2.89 15.62
N GLU A 159 -14.16 -4.07 15.09
CA GLU A 159 -13.85 -5.35 15.73
C GLU A 159 -12.48 -5.84 15.28
N VAL A 160 -11.65 -6.28 16.24
CA VAL A 160 -10.32 -6.80 15.95
C VAL A 160 -10.14 -8.15 16.63
N THR A 161 -9.63 -9.12 15.85
CA THR A 161 -9.25 -10.43 16.36
C THR A 161 -7.73 -10.52 16.45
N TYR A 162 -7.22 -10.63 17.68
CA TYR A 162 -5.81 -10.69 18.02
C TYR A 162 -5.35 -12.12 18.26
N GLY A 163 -4.21 -12.50 17.69
CA GLY A 163 -3.50 -13.73 17.99
C GLY A 163 -2.40 -13.49 19.02
N HIS A 164 -2.46 -14.17 20.16
CA HIS A 164 -1.48 -14.06 21.24
C HIS A 164 -0.69 -15.36 21.43
N ALA A 165 0.61 -15.21 21.72
CA ALA A 165 1.48 -16.30 22.12
C ALA A 165 1.52 -16.36 23.65
N GLY A 166 0.57 -17.09 24.26
CA GLY A 166 0.48 -17.25 25.73
C GLY A 166 1.60 -18.09 26.35
N GLY A 167 2.45 -18.71 25.51
CA GLY A 167 3.60 -19.54 25.90
C GLY A 167 4.93 -19.03 25.32
N ALA A 168 5.82 -19.94 24.93
CA ALA A 168 7.03 -19.54 24.23
C ALA A 168 6.70 -19.10 22.80
N ASN A 169 7.39 -18.08 22.27
CA ASN A 169 7.15 -17.58 20.90
C ASN A 169 7.28 -18.66 19.81
N ALA A 170 7.99 -19.76 20.08
CA ALA A 170 8.13 -20.91 19.19
C ALA A 170 6.82 -21.71 19.01
N ASP A 171 5.87 -21.59 19.94
CA ASP A 171 4.58 -22.30 19.92
C ASP A 171 3.55 -21.59 19.00
N GLY A 172 3.89 -20.40 18.49
CA GLY A 172 3.01 -19.61 17.64
C GLY A 172 1.85 -18.99 18.42
N VAL A 173 0.73 -18.77 17.73
CA VAL A 173 -0.50 -18.25 18.36
C VAL A 173 -1.21 -19.38 19.09
N THR A 174 -1.30 -19.27 20.41
CA THR A 174 -1.96 -20.24 21.29
C THR A 174 -3.30 -19.74 21.82
N GLU A 175 -3.50 -18.42 21.79
CA GLU A 175 -4.68 -17.72 22.31
C GLU A 175 -5.20 -16.75 21.26
N THR A 176 -6.50 -16.50 21.27
CA THR A 176 -7.14 -15.55 20.35
C THR A 176 -8.16 -14.74 21.13
N PHE A 177 -8.17 -13.43 20.91
CA PHE A 177 -9.08 -12.49 21.56
C PHE A 177 -9.81 -11.69 20.50
N THR A 178 -11.14 -11.69 20.55
CA THR A 178 -11.96 -10.81 19.70
C THR A 178 -12.55 -9.70 20.56
N VAL A 179 -12.15 -8.47 20.28
CA VAL A 179 -12.58 -7.28 21.01
C VAL A 179 -13.07 -6.20 20.07
N THR A 180 -13.92 -5.33 20.58
CA THR A 180 -14.46 -4.18 19.86
C THR A 180 -13.79 -2.91 20.36
N HIS A 181 -13.25 -2.11 19.46
CA HIS A 181 -12.69 -0.78 19.71
C HIS A 181 -13.69 0.26 19.22
N THR A 182 -14.16 1.12 20.12
CA THR A 182 -15.11 2.19 19.81
C THR A 182 -14.54 3.54 20.22
N TRP A 183 -14.66 4.53 19.34
CA TRP A 183 -14.39 5.93 19.67
C TRP A 183 -15.59 6.55 20.40
N ASP A 184 -15.42 6.98 21.66
CA ASP A 184 -16.51 7.49 22.51
C ASP A 184 -16.63 9.03 22.55
N ASP A 185 -16.19 9.70 21.48
CA ASP A 185 -15.95 11.14 21.36
C ASP A 185 -14.74 11.68 22.11
N THR A 186 -14.19 10.94 23.08
CA THR A 186 -13.06 11.42 23.90
C THR A 186 -11.82 10.54 23.79
N ARG A 187 -12.00 9.23 23.71
CA ARG A 187 -10.91 8.25 23.69
C ARG A 187 -11.36 6.95 23.04
N MET A 188 -10.41 6.06 22.81
CA MET A 188 -10.75 4.68 22.47
C MET A 188 -11.21 3.92 23.71
N VAL A 189 -12.30 3.18 23.56
CA VAL A 189 -12.81 2.23 24.54
C VAL A 189 -12.80 0.84 23.93
N THR A 190 -12.20 -0.10 24.65
CA THR A 190 -12.20 -1.53 24.29
C THR A 190 -13.33 -2.24 25.05
N GLY A 191 -14.13 -3.01 24.33
CA GLY A 191 -15.20 -3.82 24.86
C GLY A 191 -15.27 -5.21 24.22
N GLY A 192 -16.34 -5.93 24.52
CA GLY A 192 -16.55 -7.31 24.04
C GLY A 192 -16.21 -8.38 25.08
N PRO A 193 -16.51 -9.65 24.78
CA PRO A 193 -16.39 -10.76 25.73
C PRO A 193 -14.94 -11.03 26.16
N ASP A 194 -13.97 -10.77 25.28
CA ASP A 194 -12.55 -11.02 25.54
C ASP A 194 -11.78 -9.77 26.04
N ALA A 195 -12.48 -8.65 26.28
CA ALA A 195 -11.83 -7.37 26.61
C ALA A 195 -10.87 -7.47 27.81
N THR A 196 -11.27 -8.15 28.88
CA THR A 196 -10.42 -8.35 30.06
C THR A 196 -9.18 -9.19 29.74
N ALA A 197 -9.33 -10.27 28.98
CA ALA A 197 -8.19 -11.13 28.61
C ALA A 197 -7.22 -10.40 27.66
N TYR A 198 -7.77 -9.62 26.72
CA TYR A 198 -7.00 -8.73 25.86
C TYR A 198 -6.20 -7.70 26.68
N GLU A 199 -6.82 -7.01 27.64
CA GLU A 199 -6.14 -6.02 28.48
C GLU A 199 -5.00 -6.63 29.30
N GLU A 200 -5.18 -7.85 29.81
CA GLU A 200 -4.13 -8.58 30.54
C GLU A 200 -2.98 -9.00 29.61
N ALA A 201 -3.27 -9.35 28.35
CA ALA A 201 -2.26 -9.73 27.35
C ALA A 201 -1.55 -8.53 26.69
N ALA A 202 -2.19 -7.36 26.68
CA ALA A 202 -1.76 -6.13 26.00
C ALA A 202 -0.56 -5.44 26.67
N SER A 203 0.59 -6.11 26.68
CA SER A 203 1.76 -5.72 27.47
C SER A 203 2.84 -4.96 26.68
N PHE A 204 2.84 -5.04 25.35
CA PHE A 204 3.90 -4.48 24.52
C PHE A 204 3.35 -3.34 23.65
N LEU A 205 3.68 -2.11 24.01
CA LEU A 205 3.08 -0.90 23.44
C LEU A 205 3.92 -0.33 22.29
N LEU A 206 3.27 0.42 21.41
CA LEU A 206 3.95 1.33 20.47
C LEU A 206 3.89 2.75 21.03
N THR A 207 5.07 3.33 21.26
CA THR A 207 5.19 4.70 21.74
C THR A 207 5.28 5.66 20.55
N LEU A 208 4.12 6.11 20.09
CA LEU A 208 4.02 7.17 19.08
C LEU A 208 4.33 8.53 19.71
N ASN A 209 5.63 8.87 19.79
CA ASN A 209 6.06 10.20 20.19
C ASN A 209 5.83 11.23 19.06
N LEU A 210 4.63 11.80 19.02
CA LEU A 210 4.28 12.84 18.04
C LEU A 210 5.00 14.18 18.29
N ASN A 211 5.67 14.34 19.43
CA ASN A 211 6.42 15.56 19.80
C ASN A 211 7.93 15.46 19.52
N SER A 212 8.46 14.31 19.10
CA SER A 212 9.89 14.22 18.73
C SER A 212 10.18 15.02 17.47
N LEU A 213 11.45 15.30 17.16
CA LEU A 213 11.80 15.96 15.91
C LEU A 213 11.39 15.09 14.70
N PRO A 214 10.98 15.70 13.58
CA PRO A 214 10.67 14.97 12.36
C PRO A 214 11.91 14.19 11.88
N PRO A 215 11.71 13.18 11.00
CA PRO A 215 12.81 12.47 10.37
C PRO A 215 13.81 13.44 9.72
N PRO A 216 15.08 13.02 9.57
CA PRO A 216 16.05 13.76 8.78
C PRO A 216 15.46 14.17 7.41
N HIS A 217 15.77 15.39 6.96
CA HIS A 217 15.20 15.99 5.75
C HIS A 217 15.45 15.16 4.47
N ASP A 218 16.45 14.29 4.49
CA ASP A 218 16.85 13.38 3.41
C ASP A 218 16.13 12.02 3.42
N ALA A 219 15.25 11.75 4.40
CA ALA A 219 14.50 10.50 4.43
C ALA A 219 13.43 10.44 3.31
N PRO A 220 13.46 9.43 2.43
CA PRO A 220 12.51 9.32 1.32
C PRO A 220 11.08 9.10 1.86
N SER A 221 10.16 9.98 1.51
CA SER A 221 8.74 9.90 1.91
C SER A 221 7.87 9.72 0.67
N VAL A 222 7.07 8.66 0.64
CA VAL A 222 6.20 8.35 -0.51
C VAL A 222 4.74 8.48 -0.09
N LEU A 223 3.88 8.82 -1.05
CA LEU A 223 2.44 8.73 -0.90
C LEU A 223 2.04 7.29 -0.53
N LEU A 224 1.21 7.17 0.49
CA LEU A 224 0.71 5.92 1.04
C LEU A 224 -0.76 5.67 0.68
N GLY A 225 -1.45 6.72 0.24
CA GLY A 225 -2.88 6.77 -0.04
C GLY A 225 -3.74 6.74 1.23
N ASN A 226 -5.04 6.71 1.01
CA ASN A 226 -6.05 6.43 2.02
C ASN A 226 -7.12 5.47 1.42
N ALA A 227 -8.13 5.08 2.19
CA ALA A 227 -9.14 4.10 1.81
C ALA A 227 -10.15 4.62 0.76
N GLY A 228 -10.34 5.94 0.68
CA GLY A 228 -11.25 6.61 -0.26
C GLY A 228 -10.56 7.23 -1.48
N ASP A 229 -9.26 7.49 -1.40
CA ASP A 229 -8.42 8.05 -2.46
C ASP A 229 -7.20 7.13 -2.67
N SER A 230 -7.41 6.08 -3.46
CA SER A 230 -6.29 5.34 -4.05
C SER A 230 -5.82 6.09 -5.30
N ARG A 231 -5.15 7.25 -5.12
CA ARG A 231 -4.39 7.89 -6.21
C ARG A 231 -3.52 6.88 -6.95
N LEU A 232 -3.08 5.83 -6.23
CA LEU A 232 -2.39 4.66 -6.75
C LEU A 232 -3.33 3.72 -7.51
N ALA A 233 -3.21 3.70 -8.84
CA ALA A 233 -3.90 2.73 -9.70
C ALA A 233 -3.27 1.33 -9.65
N ALA A 234 -1.97 1.24 -9.37
CA ALA A 234 -1.22 -0.01 -9.31
C ALA A 234 -0.11 0.02 -8.26
N GLN A 235 0.16 -1.14 -7.66
CA GLN A 235 1.27 -1.32 -6.74
C GLN A 235 2.03 -2.62 -7.03
N HIS A 236 3.35 -2.49 -7.11
CA HIS A 236 4.26 -3.59 -7.34
C HIS A 236 5.37 -3.62 -6.29
N SER A 237 5.43 -4.70 -5.52
CA SER A 237 6.51 -4.94 -4.55
C SER A 237 7.74 -5.51 -5.25
N LEU A 238 8.93 -5.05 -4.85
CA LEU A 238 10.19 -5.69 -5.25
C LEU A 238 10.29 -7.03 -4.52
N ARG A 239 10.37 -8.15 -5.26
CA ARG A 239 10.30 -9.51 -4.69
C ARG A 239 11.43 -9.80 -3.69
N ARG A 240 12.59 -9.14 -3.81
CA ARG A 240 13.75 -9.18 -2.88
C ARG A 240 14.57 -7.90 -2.97
N ARG A 241 15.38 -7.59 -1.94
CA ARG A 241 16.33 -6.44 -1.94
C ARG A 241 17.34 -6.46 -3.11
N THR A 242 17.51 -7.58 -3.81
CA THR A 242 18.51 -7.78 -4.88
C THR A 242 17.92 -8.03 -6.27
N GLU A 243 16.60 -8.19 -6.39
CA GLU A 243 15.94 -8.43 -7.67
C GLU A 243 15.37 -7.11 -8.20
N ALA A 244 15.63 -6.81 -9.47
CA ALA A 244 15.05 -5.66 -10.14
C ALA A 244 13.69 -6.04 -10.72
N LEU A 245 12.69 -5.17 -10.58
CA LEU A 245 11.44 -5.27 -11.32
C LEU A 245 11.60 -4.52 -12.64
N ILE A 246 11.36 -5.20 -13.76
CA ILE A 246 11.33 -4.55 -15.07
C ILE A 246 9.87 -4.16 -15.39
N ALA A 247 9.62 -2.86 -15.56
CA ALA A 247 8.31 -2.34 -15.89
C ALA A 247 8.35 -1.55 -17.20
N THR A 248 7.35 -1.74 -18.05
CA THR A 248 7.11 -0.87 -19.21
C THR A 248 6.00 0.13 -18.88
N MET A 249 6.11 1.35 -19.41
CA MET A 249 5.13 2.40 -19.22
C MET A 249 4.97 3.26 -20.48
N PRO A 250 3.76 3.78 -20.75
CA PRO A 250 3.53 4.69 -21.85
C PRO A 250 4.29 6.00 -21.64
N LEU A 251 4.76 6.59 -22.73
CA LEU A 251 5.39 7.91 -22.76
C LEU A 251 4.91 8.62 -24.03
N ASP A 252 3.83 9.40 -23.92
CA ASP A 252 3.11 9.96 -25.07
C ASP A 252 2.75 8.80 -26.05
N ASN A 253 3.10 8.90 -27.33
CA ASN A 253 2.86 7.87 -28.35
C ASN A 253 4.01 6.84 -28.45
N ALA A 254 4.82 6.71 -27.39
CA ALA A 254 5.98 5.81 -27.32
C ALA A 254 5.97 5.01 -26.01
N TRP A 255 6.98 4.16 -25.83
CA TRP A 255 7.12 3.32 -24.64
C TRP A 255 8.49 3.51 -23.99
N MET A 256 8.51 3.39 -22.67
CA MET A 256 9.72 3.39 -21.88
C MET A 256 9.74 2.17 -20.96
N THR A 257 10.82 1.40 -21.03
CA THR A 257 11.04 0.25 -20.14
C THR A 257 12.08 0.62 -19.09
N CYS A 258 11.75 0.47 -17.82
CA CYS A 258 12.64 0.79 -16.70
C CYS A 258 12.87 -0.42 -15.79
N SER A 259 14.09 -0.52 -15.28
CA SER A 259 14.53 -1.48 -14.29
C SER A 259 14.60 -0.80 -12.93
N PHE A 260 13.72 -1.22 -12.02
CA PHE A 260 13.62 -0.73 -10.66
C PHE A 260 14.28 -1.73 -9.72
N ALA A 261 15.46 -1.37 -9.21
CA ALA A 261 16.18 -2.17 -8.22
C ALA A 261 16.06 -1.54 -6.82
N SER A 262 16.91 -1.96 -5.88
CA SER A 262 16.92 -1.40 -4.53
C SER A 262 17.07 0.13 -4.52
N PRO A 263 16.64 0.82 -3.45
CA PRO A 263 16.70 2.29 -3.36
C PRO A 263 18.10 2.90 -3.54
N ALA A 264 19.16 2.09 -3.33
CA ALA A 264 20.55 2.51 -3.51
C ALA A 264 21.09 2.28 -4.93
N ALA A 265 20.37 1.53 -5.77
CA ALA A 265 20.75 1.26 -7.15
C ALA A 265 20.08 2.25 -8.10
N PRO A 266 20.79 2.71 -9.16
CA PRO A 266 20.19 3.60 -10.13
C PRO A 266 19.10 2.87 -10.93
N ILE A 267 17.99 3.57 -11.18
CA ILE A 267 16.97 3.14 -12.13
C ILE A 267 17.59 3.24 -13.52
N SER A 268 17.50 2.18 -14.30
CA SER A 268 17.93 2.18 -15.69
C SER A 268 16.70 2.10 -16.58
N CYS A 269 16.55 3.02 -17.51
CA CYS A 269 15.44 3.10 -18.45
C CYS A 269 15.92 3.06 -19.89
N ARG A 270 15.08 2.52 -20.77
CA ARG A 270 15.28 2.46 -22.22
C ARG A 270 14.02 2.96 -22.92
N GLY A 271 14.19 3.93 -23.80
CA GLY A 271 13.10 4.46 -24.64
C GLY A 271 12.99 3.68 -25.95
N GLU A 272 11.79 3.27 -26.30
CA GLU A 272 11.46 2.66 -27.60
C GLU A 272 10.84 3.73 -28.51
N GLY A 273 11.58 4.17 -29.53
CA GLY A 273 11.15 5.28 -30.40
C GLY A 273 11.34 6.67 -29.80
N VAL A 274 12.12 6.77 -28.72
CA VAL A 274 12.42 8.01 -27.98
C VAL A 274 13.90 8.37 -28.11
N SER A 275 14.20 9.66 -28.21
CA SER A 275 15.56 10.18 -28.26
C SER A 275 15.74 11.31 -27.26
N TRP A 276 16.53 11.07 -26.20
CA TRP A 276 16.81 12.07 -25.19
C TRP A 276 18.10 12.87 -25.47
N PRO A 277 18.18 14.13 -25.03
CA PRO A 277 19.41 14.91 -25.09
C PRO A 277 20.49 14.26 -24.20
N VAL A 278 21.74 14.31 -24.67
CA VAL A 278 22.88 13.60 -24.04
C VAL A 278 23.11 14.04 -22.59
N ILE A 279 22.92 15.33 -22.30
CA ILE A 279 22.89 15.90 -20.95
C ILE A 279 21.91 17.09 -21.01
N PRO A 280 20.76 17.06 -20.33
CA PRO A 280 19.89 18.23 -20.25
C PRO A 280 20.56 19.36 -19.46
N GLU A 281 20.26 20.62 -19.79
CA GLU A 281 20.75 21.78 -19.03
C GLU A 281 20.24 21.73 -17.57
N GLY A 282 21.12 22.00 -16.59
CA GLY A 282 20.77 22.07 -15.17
C GLY A 282 21.22 20.89 -14.28
N PHE A 283 21.80 19.82 -14.83
CA PHE A 283 22.35 18.71 -14.05
C PHE A 283 23.85 18.91 -13.75
N THR A 284 24.26 18.96 -12.46
CA THR A 284 25.67 19.13 -12.05
C THR A 284 26.35 17.82 -11.62
N GLU A 285 27.48 17.55 -12.30
CA GLU A 285 28.67 16.79 -11.89
C GLU A 285 28.57 15.30 -11.50
N ARG A 286 28.36 14.44 -12.51
CA ARG A 286 29.25 13.30 -12.85
C ARG A 286 28.72 12.56 -14.09
N THR A 287 29.14 13.00 -15.27
CA THR A 287 28.69 12.44 -16.54
C THR A 287 29.71 11.42 -17.05
N SER A 288 29.38 10.12 -17.01
CA SER A 288 30.11 9.11 -17.80
C SER A 288 29.42 8.93 -19.14
N TRP A 289 30.05 9.43 -20.20
CA TRP A 289 29.63 9.27 -21.59
C TRP A 289 30.21 7.97 -22.17
N GLN A 290 29.40 7.18 -22.87
CA GLN A 290 29.85 6.13 -23.78
C GLN A 290 28.97 6.14 -25.05
N GLY A 291 29.36 6.90 -26.07
CA GLY A 291 28.91 6.66 -27.45
C GLY A 291 28.33 7.87 -28.22
N PRO A 292 28.54 7.96 -29.54
CA PRO A 292 27.95 9.00 -30.39
C PRO A 292 26.49 8.68 -30.79
N GLY A 293 25.60 9.69 -30.81
CA GLY A 293 24.23 9.58 -31.32
C GLY A 293 23.14 10.06 -30.33
N PRO A 294 21.86 10.10 -30.74
CA PRO A 294 20.74 10.30 -29.81
C PRO A 294 20.74 9.22 -28.73
N ALA A 295 20.50 9.60 -27.48
CA ALA A 295 20.47 8.64 -26.37
C ALA A 295 19.12 7.92 -26.32
N SER A 296 19.17 6.58 -26.18
CA SER A 296 17.98 5.74 -25.97
C SER A 296 17.97 5.10 -24.57
N GLY A 297 19.04 5.29 -23.79
CA GLY A 297 19.13 4.88 -22.40
C GLY A 297 19.17 6.07 -21.44
N LEU A 298 18.57 5.90 -20.27
CA LEU A 298 18.48 6.86 -19.18
C LEU A 298 18.83 6.16 -17.87
N GLY A 299 19.72 6.74 -17.06
CA GLY A 299 20.03 6.29 -15.72
C GLY A 299 19.68 7.36 -14.69
N ILE A 300 18.92 7.00 -13.65
CA ILE A 300 18.48 7.89 -12.58
C ILE A 300 18.98 7.35 -11.23
N GLY A 301 19.80 8.11 -10.52
CA GLY A 301 20.16 7.87 -9.12
C GLY A 301 19.49 8.91 -8.23
N TYR A 302 19.13 8.55 -6.99
CA TYR A 302 18.51 9.46 -6.01
C TYR A 302 19.39 9.77 -4.79
N LEU A 303 20.58 9.18 -4.69
CA LEU A 303 21.51 9.35 -3.56
C LEU A 303 22.96 9.61 -4.02
N PRO A 304 23.33 10.84 -4.45
CA PRO A 304 22.49 12.03 -4.66
C PRO A 304 21.66 11.93 -5.96
N THR A 305 20.75 12.88 -6.20
CA THR A 305 19.97 12.89 -7.45
C THR A 305 20.88 13.15 -8.65
N THR A 306 21.04 12.16 -9.52
CA THR A 306 21.88 12.21 -10.72
C THR A 306 21.14 11.62 -11.91
N VAL A 307 21.30 12.24 -13.08
CA VAL A 307 20.78 11.72 -14.35
C VAL A 307 21.92 11.51 -15.33
N SER A 308 21.88 10.40 -16.05
CA SER A 308 22.81 10.07 -17.14
C SER A 308 22.05 9.55 -18.34
N THR A 309 22.57 9.74 -19.55
CA THR A 309 21.99 9.14 -20.76
C THR A 309 23.06 8.39 -21.55
N THR A 310 22.65 7.37 -22.32
CA THR A 310 23.54 6.57 -23.15
C THR A 310 22.93 6.29 -24.53
N GLY A 311 23.77 6.31 -25.56
CA GLY A 311 23.38 5.94 -26.93
C GLY A 311 23.21 4.43 -27.14
N ASP A 312 23.91 3.62 -26.34
CA ASP A 312 23.93 2.16 -26.45
C ASP A 312 23.59 1.54 -25.07
N PRO A 313 22.31 1.58 -24.64
CA PRO A 313 21.91 0.97 -23.39
C PRO A 313 22.09 -0.55 -23.46
N SER A 314 22.51 -1.15 -22.34
CA SER A 314 22.53 -2.60 -22.20
C SER A 314 21.14 -3.18 -22.47
N PRO A 315 21.03 -4.36 -23.10
CA PRO A 315 19.76 -5.02 -23.30
C PRO A 315 19.08 -5.26 -21.95
N MET A 316 17.81 -4.89 -21.86
CA MET A 316 16.97 -5.19 -20.69
C MET A 316 16.25 -6.53 -20.90
N PRO A 317 15.99 -7.28 -19.82
CA PRO A 317 15.04 -8.40 -19.87
C PRO A 317 13.65 -7.93 -20.32
N ASP A 318 12.82 -8.88 -20.74
CA ASP A 318 11.41 -8.60 -21.04
C ASP A 318 10.70 -7.99 -19.82
N PRO A 319 9.78 -7.03 -20.01
CA PRO A 319 9.06 -6.41 -18.91
C PRO A 319 8.20 -7.43 -18.17
N GLU A 320 8.25 -7.39 -16.85
CA GLU A 320 7.44 -8.23 -15.97
C GLU A 320 6.04 -7.64 -15.78
N VAL A 321 5.94 -6.31 -15.80
CA VAL A 321 4.70 -5.57 -15.58
C VAL A 321 4.58 -4.40 -16.57
N GLU A 322 3.34 -4.08 -16.91
CA GLU A 322 2.97 -2.89 -17.65
C GLU A 322 2.26 -1.94 -16.68
N LEU A 323 2.78 -0.72 -16.54
CA LEU A 323 2.16 0.30 -15.71
C LEU A 323 1.03 0.97 -16.50
N PRO A 324 -0.12 1.24 -15.86
CA PRO A 324 -1.26 1.87 -16.51
C PRO A 324 -0.92 3.27 -17.05
N ASP A 325 -1.60 3.66 -18.12
CA ASP A 325 -1.60 5.02 -18.66
C ASP A 325 -2.50 5.94 -17.81
N GLU A 326 -2.20 7.25 -17.81
CA GLU A 326 -2.94 8.27 -17.08
C GLU A 326 -3.14 7.94 -15.59
N ALA A 327 -2.08 7.45 -14.94
CA ALA A 327 -2.16 6.87 -13.61
C ALA A 327 -0.90 7.07 -12.77
N LEU A 328 -1.10 7.13 -11.45
CA LEU A 328 0.00 7.03 -10.49
C LEU A 328 0.17 5.57 -10.06
N SER A 329 1.40 5.07 -10.12
CA SER A 329 1.76 3.70 -9.75
C SER A 329 2.90 3.68 -8.73
N ARG A 330 2.89 2.70 -7.83
CA ARG A 330 3.99 2.46 -6.88
C ARG A 330 4.82 1.25 -7.28
N VAL A 331 6.13 1.44 -7.44
CA VAL A 331 7.10 0.38 -7.72
C VAL A 331 8.17 0.37 -6.63
N GLY A 332 8.07 -0.55 -5.68
CA GLY A 332 8.92 -0.54 -4.48
C GLY A 332 8.78 0.78 -3.72
N THR A 333 9.88 1.53 -3.62
CA THR A 333 9.93 2.86 -2.98
C THR A 333 9.77 4.03 -3.95
N TYR A 334 9.48 3.76 -5.23
CA TYR A 334 9.36 4.76 -6.27
C TYR A 334 7.88 5.01 -6.59
N LEU A 335 7.54 6.27 -6.85
CA LEU A 335 6.27 6.62 -7.48
C LEU A 335 6.54 6.92 -8.96
N VAL A 336 5.68 6.37 -9.80
CA VAL A 336 5.71 6.56 -11.25
C VAL A 336 4.37 7.16 -11.66
N ASP A 337 4.39 8.41 -12.08
CA ASP A 337 3.22 9.12 -12.59
C ASP A 337 3.28 9.14 -14.11
N THR A 338 2.30 8.51 -14.75
CA THR A 338 2.11 8.49 -16.20
C THR A 338 1.01 9.45 -16.65
N SER A 339 0.52 10.34 -15.78
CA SER A 339 -0.48 11.33 -16.17
C SER A 339 0.07 12.39 -17.12
N GLY A 340 -0.58 12.53 -18.27
CA GLY A 340 -0.19 13.44 -19.35
C GLY A 340 0.98 12.97 -20.22
N ASP A 341 1.61 13.93 -20.92
CA ASP A 341 2.57 13.65 -22.00
C ASP A 341 3.99 13.24 -21.52
N THR A 342 4.22 13.21 -20.21
CA THR A 342 5.52 12.93 -19.59
C THR A 342 5.38 11.94 -18.45
N VAL A 343 6.41 11.14 -18.23
CA VAL A 343 6.48 10.24 -17.08
C VAL A 343 7.31 10.88 -15.97
N VAL A 344 6.76 11.01 -14.77
CA VAL A 344 7.51 11.43 -13.58
C VAL A 344 7.86 10.20 -12.75
N ILE A 345 9.14 9.87 -12.70
CA ILE A 345 9.66 8.87 -11.77
C ILE A 345 10.20 9.60 -10.55
N SER A 346 9.89 9.16 -9.35
CA SER A 346 10.30 9.86 -8.14
C SER A 346 10.69 8.94 -7.00
N SER A 347 11.57 9.45 -6.13
CA SER A 347 11.91 8.84 -4.86
C SER A 347 11.89 9.90 -3.78
N GLY A 348 10.87 9.87 -2.93
CA GLY A 348 10.76 10.86 -1.87
C GLY A 348 10.48 12.26 -2.42
N ARG A 349 11.42 13.17 -2.17
CA ARG A 349 11.30 14.60 -2.46
C ARG A 349 11.79 15.02 -3.85
N SER A 350 12.49 14.13 -4.57
CA SER A 350 13.02 14.42 -5.91
C SER A 350 12.33 13.58 -6.96
N GLY A 351 11.99 14.22 -8.09
CA GLY A 351 11.45 13.58 -9.28
C GLY A 351 12.33 13.85 -10.49
N VAL A 352 12.33 12.89 -11.39
CA VAL A 352 12.83 13.05 -12.75
C VAL A 352 11.65 12.91 -13.67
N GLU A 353 11.30 14.01 -14.32
CA GLU A 353 10.32 14.01 -15.39
C GLU A 353 10.99 13.71 -16.71
N VAL A 354 10.45 12.72 -17.40
CA VAL A 354 10.94 12.18 -18.65
C VAL A 354 9.89 12.43 -19.71
N GLY A 355 10.22 13.26 -20.69
CA GLY A 355 9.43 13.49 -21.89
C GLY A 355 10.10 12.89 -23.12
N LYS A 356 9.41 12.91 -24.25
CA LYS A 356 9.93 12.41 -25.53
C LYS A 356 11.21 13.12 -26.00
N VAL A 357 11.35 14.39 -25.65
CA VAL A 357 12.43 15.28 -26.17
C VAL A 357 13.30 15.89 -25.07
N GLY A 358 13.04 15.56 -23.80
CA GLY A 358 13.70 16.22 -22.68
C GLY A 358 13.55 15.46 -21.38
N ILE A 359 14.44 15.78 -20.45
CA ILE A 359 14.43 15.26 -19.08
C ILE A 359 14.65 16.46 -18.17
N ARG A 360 13.85 16.61 -17.13
CA ARG A 360 14.00 17.68 -16.13
C ARG A 360 13.94 17.13 -14.72
N LEU A 361 14.70 17.76 -13.82
CA LEU A 361 14.43 17.61 -12.40
C LEU A 361 13.11 18.31 -12.10
N THR A 362 12.26 17.62 -11.37
CA THR A 362 11.06 18.20 -10.80
C THR A 362 11.05 17.95 -9.31
N GLU A 363 10.48 18.89 -8.57
CA GLU A 363 9.93 18.54 -7.28
C GLU A 363 8.66 17.74 -7.53
N VAL A 364 8.52 16.62 -6.82
CA VAL A 364 7.33 15.76 -6.92
C VAL A 364 6.23 16.37 -6.05
N SER A 365 4.98 15.93 -6.24
CA SER A 365 3.88 16.13 -5.29
C SER A 365 4.38 15.96 -3.86
N HIS A 366 4.54 17.08 -3.15
CA HIS A 366 5.07 17.10 -1.80
C HIS A 366 4.05 16.39 -0.91
N VAL A 367 4.49 15.33 -0.23
CA VAL A 367 3.84 14.92 1.03
C VAL A 367 3.87 16.17 1.92
N ASP A 368 2.71 16.74 2.25
CA ASP A 368 2.66 17.84 3.20
C ASP A 368 3.13 17.37 4.59
N THR A 369 4.38 17.71 4.89
CA THR A 369 5.03 17.33 6.15
C THR A 369 4.73 18.31 7.29
N SER A 370 3.87 19.32 7.09
CA SER A 370 3.59 20.34 8.10
C SER A 370 2.96 19.81 9.38
N ARG A 371 2.37 18.61 9.33
CA ARG A 371 1.73 17.92 10.47
C ARG A 371 2.65 16.93 11.19
N TRP A 372 3.90 16.79 10.75
CA TRP A 372 4.86 15.87 11.35
C TRP A 372 5.37 16.29 12.70
#